data_AF-A0A521NYM7-F1
#
_entry.id   AF-A0A521NYM7-F1
#
_cell.length_a   1.000
_cell.length_b   1.000
_cell.length_c   1.000
_cell.angle_alpha   90.00
_cell.angle_beta   90.00
_cell.angle_gamma   90.00
#
_symmetry.space_group_name_H-M   'P 1'
#
loop_
_entity.id
_entity.type
_entity.pdbx_description
1 polymer ?
#
loop_
_entity_poly.entity_id
_entity_poly.type
_entity_poly.pdbx_seq_one_letter_code
_entity_poly.pdbx_strand_id
1 'polypeptide(L)'
;MRRIFAFISFLFFGISSCTSIQPVTSLSFTDYRIAKEARTDTALAGMLAPYRTNMDITMNKVIGFSNTQMNARQPESGLGNFMADGIRVMAEKKYGKKVDAGFINQGGIRSYIPKGNITVGKIFELMPFDNLVVLQEVKGSVMQQFFDKMAADGGWPVSAGVKMEIRDKKAINVSINGKPLDPTVVYLIANSDYVANGGSDCEMLRRIPQQNKGYLLRDALIEFVSDFTRQGKPLDYSIEKRVVNVN
;
A
#
# COMPACT_ATOMS: atom_id res chain seq x y z
N MET A 1 -11.88 53.50 58.06
CA MET A 1 -12.18 53.59 56.60
C MET A 1 -11.08 54.41 55.92
N ARG A 2 -10.24 53.81 55.05
CA ARG A 2 -9.26 54.44 54.10
C ARG A 2 -7.91 53.72 53.94
N ARG A 3 -7.74 52.42 54.19
CA ARG A 3 -6.44 51.74 53.86
C ARG A 3 -6.50 50.35 53.23
N ILE A 4 -7.68 49.76 53.01
CA ILE A 4 -7.79 48.39 52.46
C ILE A 4 -8.25 48.37 50.98
N PHE A 5 -8.80 49.48 50.45
CA PHE A 5 -9.23 49.55 49.05
C PHE A 5 -8.10 49.77 48.04
N ALA A 6 -6.87 50.08 48.48
CA ALA A 6 -5.76 50.38 47.57
C ALA A 6 -5.05 49.12 47.03
N PHE A 7 -5.23 47.95 47.66
CA PHE A 7 -4.55 46.71 47.24
C PHE A 7 -5.33 45.88 46.22
N ILE A 8 -6.64 46.11 46.07
CA ILE A 8 -7.47 45.42 45.06
C ILE A 8 -7.36 46.10 43.69
N SER A 9 -6.97 47.38 43.64
CA SER A 9 -6.83 48.11 42.38
C SER A 9 -5.50 47.87 41.65
N PHE A 10 -4.53 47.18 42.27
CA PHE A 10 -3.21 46.92 41.67
C PHE A 10 -3.04 45.48 41.13
N LEU A 11 -4.03 44.61 41.34
CA LEU A 11 -3.96 43.20 40.93
C LEU A 11 -4.76 42.89 39.65
N PHE A 12 -5.21 43.91 38.92
CA PHE A 12 -6.00 43.75 37.69
C PHE A 12 -5.28 44.20 36.40
N PHE A 13 -3.99 44.56 36.48
CA PHE A 13 -3.21 45.11 35.36
C PHE A 13 -2.07 44.21 34.86
N GLY A 14 -2.00 42.95 35.31
CA GLY A 14 -0.86 42.07 35.07
C GLY A 14 -1.05 40.95 34.04
N ILE A 15 -2.17 40.90 33.31
CA ILE A 15 -2.44 39.80 32.35
C ILE A 15 -2.95 40.38 31.03
N SER A 16 -2.09 41.11 30.34
CA SER A 16 -2.27 41.38 28.91
C SER A 16 -0.98 40.98 28.22
N SER A 17 -0.76 39.67 28.16
CA SER A 17 0.22 39.09 27.24
C SER A 17 -0.32 39.35 25.84
N CYS A 18 0.24 40.35 25.16
CA CYS A 18 0.00 40.58 23.75
C CYS A 18 0.57 39.40 22.95
N THR A 19 -0.23 38.37 22.72
CA THR A 19 0.01 37.47 21.60
C THR A 19 -0.23 38.27 20.34
N SER A 20 0.85 38.77 19.69
CA SER A 20 0.72 39.33 18.35
C SER A 20 0.41 38.18 17.40
N ILE A 21 -0.88 37.88 17.24
CA ILE A 21 -1.33 37.11 16.09
C ILE A 21 -1.08 38.05 14.92
N GLN A 22 -0.06 37.76 14.12
CA GLN A 22 0.16 38.42 12.84
C GLN A 22 -0.80 37.73 11.86
N PRO A 23 -1.99 38.27 11.57
CA PRO A 23 -2.81 37.68 10.52
C PRO A 23 -2.02 37.79 9.23
N VAL A 24 -1.77 36.67 8.55
CA VAL A 24 -1.22 36.69 7.19
C VAL A 24 -2.18 37.52 6.35
N THR A 25 -1.82 38.78 6.11
CA THR A 25 -2.75 39.77 5.55
C THR A 25 -2.86 39.63 4.04
N SER A 26 -1.81 39.08 3.41
CA SER A 26 -1.81 38.70 2.00
C SER A 26 -0.68 37.69 1.73
N LEU A 27 -1.01 36.56 1.10
CA LEU A 27 -0.04 35.64 0.53
C LEU A 27 0.05 35.96 -0.96
N SER A 28 1.17 36.56 -1.39
CA SER A 28 1.45 36.76 -2.82
C SER A 28 2.34 35.62 -3.30
N PHE A 29 1.86 34.83 -4.25
CA PHE A 29 2.64 33.81 -4.93
C PHE A 29 2.54 34.02 -6.44
N THR A 30 3.62 33.71 -7.14
CA THR A 30 3.67 33.70 -8.60
C THR A 30 3.58 32.25 -9.05
N ASP A 31 2.47 31.90 -9.70
CA ASP A 31 2.28 30.56 -10.26
C ASP A 31 3.05 30.41 -11.57
N TYR A 32 4.06 29.54 -11.56
CA TYR A 32 4.74 29.11 -12.78
C TYR A 32 4.09 27.83 -13.30
N ARG A 33 3.17 27.97 -14.26
CA ARG A 33 2.62 26.82 -14.99
C ARG A 33 3.63 26.32 -16.01
N ILE A 34 4.05 25.07 -15.88
CA ILE A 34 4.84 24.40 -16.91
C ILE A 34 3.90 24.09 -18.09
N ALA A 35 4.00 24.89 -19.15
CA ALA A 35 3.24 24.67 -20.38
C ALA A 35 3.87 23.53 -21.20
N LYS A 36 3.04 22.77 -21.94
CA LYS A 36 3.48 21.69 -22.84
C LYS A 36 4.48 22.18 -23.92
N GLU A 37 4.42 23.47 -24.24
CA GLU A 37 5.24 24.16 -25.24
C GLU A 37 6.43 24.91 -24.63
N ALA A 38 6.70 24.72 -23.33
CA ALA A 38 7.88 25.31 -22.70
C ALA A 38 9.15 24.87 -23.44
N ARG A 39 9.98 25.84 -23.82
CA ARG A 39 11.23 25.60 -24.55
C ARG A 39 12.09 24.63 -23.74
N THR A 40 12.41 23.47 -24.32
CA THR A 40 13.34 22.52 -23.73
C THR A 40 14.74 23.15 -23.70
N ASP A 41 15.36 23.17 -22.52
CA ASP A 41 16.77 23.53 -22.38
C ASP A 41 17.62 22.37 -22.92
N THR A 42 18.31 22.60 -24.04
CA THR A 42 19.11 21.58 -24.72
C THR A 42 20.36 21.18 -23.93
N ALA A 43 20.92 22.08 -23.11
CA ALA A 43 22.06 21.76 -22.25
C ALA A 43 21.62 20.87 -21.09
N LEU A 44 20.49 21.17 -20.45
CA LEU A 44 19.89 20.32 -19.43
C LEU A 44 19.47 18.96 -20.00
N ALA A 45 18.84 18.94 -21.18
CA ALA A 45 18.47 17.69 -21.85
C ALA A 45 19.72 16.83 -22.17
N GLY A 46 20.80 17.46 -22.64
CA GLY A 46 22.08 16.79 -22.87
C GLY A 46 22.70 16.23 -21.59
N MET A 47 22.62 16.98 -20.48
CA MET A 47 23.07 16.53 -19.15
C MET A 47 22.29 15.31 -18.64
N LEU A 48 20.96 15.28 -18.86
CA LEU A 48 20.10 14.19 -18.39
C LEU A 48 20.14 12.94 -19.28
N ALA A 49 20.53 13.07 -20.55
CA ALA A 49 20.55 11.99 -21.53
C ALA A 49 21.26 10.70 -21.06
N PRO A 50 22.50 10.73 -20.53
CA PRO A 50 23.18 9.49 -20.09
C PRO A 50 22.44 8.79 -18.93
N TYR A 51 21.88 9.55 -17.99
CA TYR A 51 21.10 8.98 -16.89
C TYR A 51 19.81 8.32 -17.38
N ARG A 52 19.12 8.98 -18.31
CA ARG A 52 17.93 8.43 -18.97
C ARG A 52 18.25 7.13 -19.70
N THR A 53 19.31 7.10 -20.51
CA THR A 53 19.72 5.89 -21.23
C THR A 53 20.00 4.73 -20.28
N ASN A 54 20.74 4.97 -19.20
CA ASN A 54 21.02 3.92 -18.21
C ASN A 54 19.76 3.42 -17.50
N MET A 55 18.85 4.32 -17.14
CA MET A 55 17.57 3.96 -16.55
C MET A 55 16.70 3.16 -17.54
N ASP A 56 16.64 3.58 -18.80
CA ASP A 56 15.84 2.95 -19.85
C ASP A 56 16.27 1.50 -20.10
N ILE A 57 17.57 1.18 -19.98
CA ILE A 57 18.08 -0.20 -20.09
C ILE A 57 17.41 -1.12 -19.05
N THR A 58 17.32 -0.66 -17.79
CA THR A 58 16.69 -1.45 -16.73
C THR A 58 15.17 -1.43 -16.84
N MET A 59 14.57 -0.26 -17.04
CA MET A 59 13.11 -0.10 -17.01
C MET A 59 12.40 -0.74 -18.20
N ASN A 60 13.04 -0.81 -19.37
CA ASN A 60 12.45 -1.43 -20.56
C ASN A 60 12.71 -2.94 -20.65
N LYS A 61 13.47 -3.52 -19.72
CA LYS A 61 13.67 -4.96 -19.66
C LYS A 61 12.32 -5.68 -19.49
N VAL A 62 11.98 -6.53 -20.47
CA VAL A 62 10.80 -7.41 -20.40
C VAL A 62 11.08 -8.55 -19.43
N ILE A 63 10.18 -8.74 -18.47
CA ILE A 63 10.25 -9.77 -17.42
C ILE A 63 9.15 -10.82 -17.53
N GLY A 64 8.14 -10.58 -18.38
CA GLY A 64 7.10 -11.53 -18.71
C GLY A 64 6.06 -10.96 -19.64
N PHE A 65 4.92 -11.64 -19.76
CA PHE A 65 3.81 -11.19 -20.60
C PHE A 65 2.47 -11.62 -19.99
N SER A 66 1.40 -10.91 -20.34
CA SER A 66 0.01 -11.29 -20.03
C SER A 66 -0.82 -11.36 -21.30
N ASN A 67 -1.75 -12.31 -21.39
CA ASN A 67 -2.66 -12.41 -22.54
C ASN A 67 -3.81 -11.42 -22.45
N THR A 68 -4.04 -10.83 -21.27
CA THR A 68 -5.14 -9.92 -20.98
C THR A 68 -4.66 -8.68 -20.25
N GLN A 69 -5.42 -7.59 -20.33
CA GLN A 69 -5.16 -6.43 -19.47
C GLN A 69 -5.80 -6.70 -18.10
N MET A 70 -5.06 -6.44 -17.02
CA MET A 70 -5.55 -6.56 -15.65
C MET A 70 -5.60 -5.18 -14.98
N ASN A 71 -6.78 -4.75 -14.58
CA ASN A 71 -7.01 -3.48 -13.90
C ASN A 71 -7.36 -3.73 -12.42
N ALA A 72 -7.00 -2.78 -11.55
CA ALA A 72 -7.41 -2.80 -10.16
C ALA A 72 -8.92 -2.57 -10.05
N ARG A 73 -9.60 -3.36 -9.22
CA ARG A 73 -11.02 -3.21 -8.90
C ARG A 73 -11.31 -3.78 -7.53
N GLN A 74 -12.29 -3.18 -6.85
CA GLN A 74 -12.89 -3.66 -5.61
C GLN A 74 -14.24 -4.37 -5.87
N PRO A 75 -14.65 -5.33 -5.03
CA PRO A 75 -13.90 -5.83 -3.88
C PRO A 75 -12.75 -6.78 -4.25
N GLU A 76 -12.71 -7.27 -5.49
CA GLU A 76 -11.67 -8.17 -6.01
C GLU A 76 -11.33 -7.84 -7.46
N SER A 77 -10.08 -8.10 -7.86
CA SER A 77 -9.62 -8.03 -9.25
C SER A 77 -8.52 -9.05 -9.51
N GLY A 78 -8.37 -9.48 -10.77
CA GLY A 78 -7.25 -10.34 -11.18
C GLY A 78 -5.88 -9.70 -10.87
N LEU A 79 -5.75 -8.38 -11.08
CA LEU A 79 -4.53 -7.64 -10.72
C LEU A 79 -4.23 -7.74 -9.22
N GLY A 80 -5.25 -7.52 -8.38
CA GLY A 80 -5.11 -7.66 -6.93
C GLY A 80 -4.71 -9.08 -6.53
N ASN A 81 -5.38 -10.09 -7.08
CA ASN A 81 -5.09 -11.50 -6.82
C ASN A 81 -3.65 -11.87 -7.16
N PHE A 82 -3.16 -11.41 -8.32
CA PHE A 82 -1.76 -11.54 -8.71
C PHE A 82 -0.83 -10.94 -7.66
N MET A 83 -1.05 -9.68 -7.25
CA MET A 83 -0.12 -9.02 -6.34
C MET A 83 -0.11 -9.68 -4.96
N ALA A 84 -1.28 -10.07 -4.45
CA ALA A 84 -1.40 -10.73 -3.16
C ALA A 84 -0.78 -12.15 -3.17
N ASP A 85 -0.97 -12.91 -4.24
CA ASP A 85 -0.29 -14.20 -4.43
C ASP A 85 1.21 -14.03 -4.57
N GLY A 86 1.63 -13.03 -5.35
CA GLY A 86 3.03 -12.72 -5.60
C GLY A 86 3.80 -12.47 -4.31
N ILE A 87 3.28 -11.59 -3.44
CA ILE A 87 3.93 -11.34 -2.16
C ILE A 87 3.88 -12.55 -1.22
N ARG A 88 2.79 -13.33 -1.21
CA ARG A 88 2.70 -14.52 -0.34
C ARG A 88 3.77 -15.53 -0.75
N VAL A 89 3.79 -15.93 -2.02
CA VAL A 89 4.70 -16.95 -2.55
C VAL A 89 6.16 -16.50 -2.43
N MET A 90 6.46 -15.24 -2.77
CA MET A 90 7.82 -14.74 -2.68
C MET A 90 8.27 -14.52 -1.24
N ALA A 91 7.37 -14.17 -0.33
CA ALA A 91 7.68 -14.16 1.09
C ALA A 91 8.00 -15.58 1.60
N GLU A 92 7.23 -16.60 1.22
CA GLU A 92 7.55 -17.99 1.59
C GLU A 92 8.96 -18.38 1.17
N LYS A 93 9.34 -18.06 -0.08
CA LYS A 93 10.67 -18.32 -0.64
C LYS A 93 11.77 -17.51 0.08
N LYS A 94 11.56 -16.22 0.32
CA LYS A 94 12.56 -15.32 0.94
C LYS A 94 12.77 -15.61 2.43
N TYR A 95 11.70 -15.95 3.15
CA TYR A 95 11.72 -16.16 4.59
C TYR A 95 11.94 -17.62 4.97
N GLY A 96 11.69 -18.58 4.07
CA GLY A 96 11.83 -20.00 4.34
C GLY A 96 10.77 -20.53 5.31
N LYS A 97 9.59 -19.89 5.30
CA LYS A 97 8.46 -20.21 6.18
C LYS A 97 7.20 -20.34 5.35
N LYS A 98 6.30 -21.24 5.74
CA LYS A 98 4.96 -21.30 5.13
C LYS A 98 4.14 -20.11 5.60
N VAL A 99 3.56 -19.36 4.67
CA VAL A 99 2.79 -18.14 4.93
C VAL A 99 1.32 -18.43 4.66
N ASP A 100 0.47 -18.19 5.65
CA ASP A 100 -0.95 -18.53 5.61
C ASP A 100 -1.75 -17.65 4.65
N ALA A 101 -1.39 -16.36 4.55
CA ALA A 101 -2.08 -15.37 3.74
C ALA A 101 -1.18 -14.19 3.33
N GLY A 102 -1.41 -13.64 2.15
CA GLY A 102 -0.80 -12.41 1.64
C GLY A 102 -1.83 -11.31 1.40
N PHE A 103 -1.47 -10.07 1.72
CA PHE A 103 -2.35 -8.90 1.63
C PHE A 103 -1.68 -7.70 0.96
N ILE A 104 -2.41 -7.06 0.05
CA ILE A 104 -2.04 -5.76 -0.52
C ILE A 104 -3.16 -4.78 -0.22
N ASN A 105 -2.84 -3.60 0.29
CA ASN A 105 -3.85 -2.55 0.45
C ASN A 105 -4.23 -1.98 -0.92
N GLN A 106 -5.53 -1.75 -1.14
CA GLN A 106 -6.04 -1.30 -2.43
C GLN A 106 -5.36 -0.01 -2.93
N GLY A 107 -5.12 0.95 -2.03
CA GLY A 107 -4.46 2.21 -2.34
C GLY A 107 -2.99 2.07 -2.79
N GLY A 108 -2.36 0.94 -2.50
CA GLY A 108 -1.00 0.60 -2.94
C GLY A 108 -0.89 0.25 -4.42
N ILE A 109 -2.00 -0.07 -5.09
CA ILE A 109 -2.04 -0.39 -6.52
C ILE A 109 -2.24 0.91 -7.31
N ARG A 110 -1.26 1.30 -8.11
CA ARG A 110 -1.19 2.64 -8.73
C ARG A 110 -1.33 2.66 -10.24
N SER A 111 -1.31 1.49 -10.87
CA SER A 111 -1.45 1.33 -12.31
C SER A 111 -2.15 0.00 -12.63
N TYR A 112 -1.98 -0.48 -13.86
CA TYR A 112 -2.56 -1.71 -14.39
C TYR A 112 -1.45 -2.57 -15.03
N ILE A 113 -1.74 -3.84 -15.32
CA ILE A 113 -0.88 -4.68 -16.16
C ILE A 113 -1.47 -4.71 -17.58
N PRO A 114 -0.71 -4.29 -18.61
CA PRO A 114 -1.18 -4.32 -20.00
C PRO A 114 -1.24 -5.74 -20.54
N LYS A 115 -2.07 -5.95 -21.56
CA LYS A 115 -1.93 -7.10 -22.45
C LYS A 115 -0.58 -6.99 -23.20
N GLY A 116 0.14 -8.09 -23.31
CA GLY A 116 1.45 -8.17 -23.97
C GLY A 116 2.60 -8.12 -22.97
N ASN A 117 3.73 -7.54 -23.38
CA ASN A 117 4.95 -7.52 -22.59
C ASN A 117 4.79 -6.72 -21.28
N ILE A 118 5.33 -7.29 -20.20
CA ILE A 118 5.45 -6.66 -18.89
C ILE A 118 6.92 -6.33 -18.68
N THR A 119 7.22 -5.06 -18.46
CA THR A 119 8.58 -4.57 -18.19
C THR A 119 8.80 -4.33 -16.71
N VAL A 120 10.06 -4.21 -16.30
CA VAL A 120 10.42 -3.73 -14.96
C VAL A 120 9.75 -2.39 -14.67
N GLY A 121 9.82 -1.43 -15.59
CA GLY A 121 9.20 -0.11 -15.46
C GLY A 121 7.69 -0.19 -15.23
N LYS A 122 7.00 -1.16 -15.84
CA LYS A 122 5.58 -1.38 -15.58
C LYS A 122 5.29 -1.78 -14.13
N ILE A 123 6.16 -2.57 -13.49
CA ILE A 123 6.02 -2.91 -12.07
C ILE A 123 6.33 -1.70 -11.18
N PHE A 124 7.29 -0.84 -11.56
CA PHE A 124 7.52 0.45 -10.90
C PHE A 124 6.30 1.36 -10.97
N GLU A 125 5.63 1.46 -12.11
CA GLU A 125 4.37 2.21 -12.21
C GLU A 125 3.24 1.59 -11.38
N LEU A 126 3.16 0.25 -11.32
CA LEU A 126 2.13 -0.48 -10.61
C LEU A 126 2.21 -0.29 -9.09
N MET A 127 3.41 -0.33 -8.53
CA MET A 127 3.67 -0.15 -7.11
C MET A 127 4.94 0.69 -6.96
N PRO A 128 4.83 2.04 -6.95
CA PRO A 128 5.97 2.96 -7.02
C PRO A 128 6.64 3.22 -5.68
N PHE A 129 6.12 2.65 -4.60
CA PHE A 129 6.66 2.83 -3.25
C PHE A 129 7.82 1.87 -2.98
N ASP A 130 8.72 2.23 -2.08
CA ASP A 130 9.79 1.35 -1.57
C ASP A 130 9.33 0.51 -0.37
N ASN A 131 8.04 0.12 -0.36
CA ASN A 131 7.49 -0.73 0.70
C ASN A 131 8.21 -2.07 0.72
N LEU A 132 8.40 -2.61 1.92
CA LEU A 132 9.02 -3.92 2.16
C LEU A 132 7.95 -4.99 2.38
N VAL A 133 8.21 -6.22 1.92
CA VAL A 133 7.42 -7.39 2.32
C VAL A 133 7.88 -7.85 3.70
N VAL A 134 6.97 -7.83 4.66
CA VAL A 134 7.22 -8.25 6.03
C VAL A 134 6.29 -9.39 6.43
N LEU A 135 6.72 -10.18 7.41
CA LEU A 135 5.88 -11.20 8.01
C LEU A 135 5.47 -10.80 9.43
N GLN A 136 4.19 -11.00 9.77
CA GLN A 136 3.66 -10.80 11.11
C GLN A 136 2.89 -12.05 11.56
N GLU A 137 3.08 -12.43 12.82
CA GLU A 137 2.30 -13.48 13.48
C GLU A 137 1.08 -12.85 14.15
N VAL A 138 -0.09 -12.99 13.53
CA VAL A 138 -1.30 -12.26 13.90
C VAL A 138 -2.33 -13.22 14.48
N LYS A 139 -2.75 -12.96 15.73
CA LYS A 139 -3.83 -13.73 16.37
C LYS A 139 -5.14 -13.55 15.60
N GLY A 140 -5.93 -14.61 15.47
CA GLY A 140 -7.18 -14.63 14.71
C GLY A 140 -8.17 -13.55 15.10
N SER A 141 -8.26 -13.20 16.38
CA SER A 141 -9.10 -12.08 16.85
C SER A 141 -8.65 -10.72 16.31
N VAL A 142 -7.36 -10.55 16.02
CA VAL A 142 -6.81 -9.34 15.36
C VAL A 142 -6.92 -9.48 13.84
N MET A 143 -6.76 -10.69 13.29
CA MET A 143 -7.05 -10.93 11.87
C MET A 143 -8.49 -10.56 11.52
N GLN A 144 -9.48 -10.89 12.36
CA GLN A 144 -10.86 -10.47 12.15
C GLN A 144 -11.00 -8.94 12.09
N GLN A 145 -10.34 -8.20 12.98
CA GLN A 145 -10.33 -6.73 12.93
C GLN A 145 -9.69 -6.22 11.63
N PHE A 146 -8.63 -6.88 11.18
CA PHE A 146 -7.97 -6.52 9.92
C PHE A 146 -8.88 -6.78 8.72
N PHE A 147 -9.58 -7.92 8.67
CA PHE A 147 -10.58 -8.21 7.64
C PHE A 147 -11.77 -7.23 7.69
N ASP A 148 -12.26 -6.88 8.88
CA ASP A 148 -13.31 -5.87 9.03
C ASP A 148 -12.87 -4.50 8.49
N LYS A 149 -11.60 -4.13 8.69
CA LYS A 149 -11.05 -2.91 8.07
C LYS A 149 -11.03 -3.00 6.54
N MET A 150 -10.57 -4.13 5.97
CA MET A 150 -10.61 -4.33 4.53
C MET A 150 -12.04 -4.24 3.98
N ALA A 151 -13.01 -4.84 4.66
CA ALA A 151 -14.43 -4.78 4.30
C ALA A 151 -14.96 -3.34 4.34
N ALA A 152 -14.59 -2.57 5.37
CA ALA A 152 -14.98 -1.17 5.51
C ALA A 152 -14.45 -0.27 4.38
N ASP A 153 -13.28 -0.61 3.84
CA ASP A 153 -12.66 0.07 2.70
C ASP A 153 -13.18 -0.41 1.34
N GLY A 154 -14.17 -1.31 1.30
CA GLY A 154 -14.77 -1.84 0.07
C GLY A 154 -14.09 -3.09 -0.49
N GLY A 155 -13.19 -3.72 0.29
CA GLY A 155 -12.47 -4.94 -0.07
C GLY A 155 -11.04 -4.68 -0.53
N TRP A 156 -10.12 -5.55 -0.13
CA TRP A 156 -8.71 -5.50 -0.49
C TRP A 156 -8.27 -6.77 -1.21
N PRO A 157 -7.21 -6.72 -2.03
CA PRO A 157 -6.56 -7.90 -2.54
C PRO A 157 -6.07 -8.87 -1.44
N VAL A 158 -6.49 -10.13 -1.56
CA VAL A 158 -6.07 -11.24 -0.68
C VAL A 158 -5.53 -12.40 -1.52
N SER A 159 -4.54 -13.11 -0.97
CA SER A 159 -3.93 -14.24 -1.66
C SER A 159 -4.88 -15.45 -1.75
N ALA A 160 -4.56 -16.39 -2.63
CA ALA A 160 -5.21 -17.68 -2.73
C ALA A 160 -5.24 -18.37 -1.37
N GLY A 161 -6.35 -19.04 -1.08
CA GLY A 161 -6.61 -19.65 0.22
C GLY A 161 -7.39 -18.75 1.18
N VAL A 162 -7.38 -17.42 1.00
CA VAL A 162 -8.25 -16.51 1.76
C VAL A 162 -9.57 -16.32 1.04
N LYS A 163 -10.68 -16.44 1.77
CA LYS A 163 -12.01 -16.03 1.31
C LYS A 163 -12.74 -15.25 2.38
N MET A 164 -13.51 -14.24 1.97
CA MET A 164 -14.41 -13.50 2.85
C MET A 164 -15.60 -12.92 2.06
N GLU A 165 -16.68 -12.67 2.78
CA GLU A 165 -17.83 -11.93 2.28
C GLU A 165 -17.90 -10.58 3.01
N ILE A 166 -18.38 -9.56 2.31
CA ILE A 166 -18.61 -8.22 2.83
C ILE A 166 -20.11 -8.01 2.96
N ARG A 167 -20.58 -7.84 4.20
CA ARG A 167 -21.95 -7.40 4.52
C ARG A 167 -21.88 -6.18 5.42
N ASP A 168 -22.59 -5.12 5.06
CA ASP A 168 -22.65 -3.88 5.86
C ASP A 168 -21.27 -3.37 6.31
N LYS A 169 -20.30 -3.36 5.37
CA LYS A 169 -18.92 -2.93 5.62
C LYS A 169 -18.16 -3.78 6.66
N LYS A 170 -18.61 -5.00 6.95
CA LYS A 170 -17.94 -5.98 7.84
C LYS A 170 -17.58 -7.25 7.11
N ALA A 171 -16.53 -7.91 7.56
CA ALA A 171 -16.11 -9.19 7.03
C ALA A 171 -16.85 -10.33 7.72
N ILE A 172 -17.55 -11.14 6.95
CA ILE A 172 -18.22 -12.34 7.41
C ILE A 172 -17.74 -13.56 6.61
N ASN A 173 -18.01 -14.76 7.13
CA ASN A 173 -17.66 -16.02 6.46
C ASN A 173 -16.18 -16.10 6.05
N VAL A 174 -15.31 -15.51 6.88
CA VAL A 174 -13.86 -15.49 6.64
C VAL A 174 -13.29 -16.90 6.78
N SER A 175 -12.52 -17.32 5.79
CA SER A 175 -11.76 -18.57 5.85
C SER A 175 -10.34 -18.38 5.31
N ILE A 176 -9.41 -19.11 5.90
CA ILE A 176 -8.01 -19.17 5.47
C ILE A 176 -7.67 -20.66 5.24
N ASN A 177 -7.20 -20.97 4.05
CA ASN A 177 -6.86 -22.33 3.59
C ASN A 177 -8.01 -23.32 3.79
N GLY A 178 -9.24 -22.87 3.51
CA GLY A 178 -10.46 -23.68 3.59
C GLY A 178 -11.00 -23.91 5.01
N LYS A 179 -10.34 -23.35 6.03
CA LYS A 179 -10.82 -23.41 7.43
C LYS A 179 -11.41 -22.07 7.83
N PRO A 180 -12.57 -22.04 8.53
CA PRO A 180 -13.08 -20.81 9.12
C PRO A 180 -12.01 -20.12 9.97
N LEU A 181 -12.03 -18.79 9.99
CA LEU A 181 -11.13 -18.01 10.83
C LEU A 181 -11.37 -18.38 12.31
N ASP A 182 -10.31 -18.84 12.99
CA ASP A 182 -10.35 -19.17 14.41
C ASP A 182 -9.74 -18.01 15.21
N PRO A 183 -10.49 -17.38 16.13
CA PRO A 183 -10.00 -16.21 16.87
C PRO A 183 -8.81 -16.51 17.81
N THR A 184 -8.54 -17.79 18.09
CA THR A 184 -7.49 -18.24 19.02
C THR A 184 -6.19 -18.62 18.31
N VAL A 185 -6.25 -18.98 17.03
CA VAL A 185 -5.10 -19.39 16.21
C VAL A 185 -4.24 -18.17 15.85
N VAL A 186 -2.93 -18.37 15.71
CA VAL A 186 -1.99 -17.37 15.19
C VAL A 186 -1.71 -17.69 13.72
N TYR A 187 -1.89 -16.71 12.85
CA TYR A 187 -1.67 -16.81 11.41
C TYR A 187 -0.40 -16.05 11.03
N LEU A 188 0.47 -16.68 10.25
CA LEU A 188 1.64 -16.02 9.69
C LEU A 188 1.26 -15.36 8.36
N ILE A 189 1.22 -14.03 8.33
CA ILE A 189 0.78 -13.27 7.15
C ILE A 189 1.94 -12.52 6.50
N ALA A 190 1.88 -12.35 5.18
CA ALA A 190 2.71 -11.42 4.43
C ALA A 190 1.91 -10.17 4.07
N ASN A 191 2.46 -9.00 4.39
CA ASN A 191 1.91 -7.70 3.97
C ASN A 191 3.06 -6.70 3.74
N SER A 192 2.72 -5.46 3.42
CA SER A 192 3.71 -4.37 3.37
C SER A 192 4.02 -3.83 4.75
N ASP A 193 5.26 -3.41 4.99
CA ASP A 193 5.66 -2.64 6.16
C ASP A 193 4.82 -1.37 6.40
N TYR A 194 4.37 -0.69 5.33
CA TYR A 194 3.43 0.44 5.44
C TYR A 194 2.16 0.07 6.22
N VAL A 195 1.49 -1.01 5.83
CA VAL A 195 0.29 -1.54 6.51
C VAL A 195 0.65 -2.07 7.90
N ALA A 196 1.75 -2.82 8.03
CA ALA A 196 2.21 -3.36 9.31
C ALA A 196 2.47 -2.25 10.35
N ASN A 197 2.90 -1.07 9.91
CA ASN A 197 3.17 0.09 10.77
C ASN A 197 1.94 0.99 11.02
N GLY A 198 0.74 0.56 10.63
CA GLY A 198 -0.52 1.28 10.88
C GLY A 198 -1.09 2.04 9.69
N GLY A 199 -0.43 2.00 8.52
CA GLY A 199 -0.94 2.63 7.30
C GLY A 199 -2.29 2.09 6.87
N SER A 200 -3.10 2.92 6.19
CA SER A 200 -4.51 2.62 5.87
C SER A 200 -5.38 2.32 7.11
N ASP A 201 -5.11 3.01 8.21
CA ASP A 201 -5.74 2.87 9.53
C ASP A 201 -5.67 1.44 10.11
N CYS A 202 -4.56 0.73 9.83
CA CYS A 202 -4.32 -0.63 10.32
C CYS A 202 -3.55 -0.65 11.65
N GLU A 203 -3.88 0.26 12.58
CA GLU A 203 -3.19 0.41 13.88
C GLU A 203 -3.19 -0.87 14.72
N MET A 204 -4.15 -1.78 14.51
CA MET A 204 -4.19 -3.08 15.17
C MET A 204 -2.97 -3.96 14.88
N LEU A 205 -2.26 -3.71 13.77
CA LEU A 205 -1.05 -4.44 13.37
C LEU A 205 0.24 -3.83 13.92
N ARG A 206 0.23 -2.53 14.26
CA ARG A 206 1.44 -1.75 14.58
C ARG A 206 2.25 -2.30 15.74
N ARG A 207 1.58 -2.90 16.73
CA ARG A 207 2.23 -3.46 17.93
C ARG A 207 2.69 -4.91 17.74
N ILE A 208 2.36 -5.54 16.61
CA ILE A 208 2.75 -6.91 16.32
C ILE A 208 4.17 -6.88 15.73
N PRO A 209 5.14 -7.60 16.31
CA PRO A 209 6.49 -7.66 15.77
C PRO A 209 6.49 -8.13 14.31
N GLN A 210 7.34 -7.50 13.49
CA GLN A 210 7.50 -7.83 12.09
C GLN A 210 8.87 -8.49 11.85
N GLN A 211 8.88 -9.56 11.05
CA GLN A 211 10.10 -10.09 10.47
C GLN A 211 10.35 -9.34 9.17
N ASN A 212 11.49 -8.66 9.07
CA ASN A 212 11.86 -7.83 7.93
C ASN A 212 13.28 -8.20 7.46
N LYS A 213 13.40 -8.59 6.18
CA LYS A 213 14.68 -8.92 5.52
C LYS A 213 15.14 -7.87 4.49
N GLY A 214 14.59 -6.66 4.53
CA GLY A 214 14.85 -5.62 3.54
C GLY A 214 14.39 -5.99 2.13
N TYR A 215 13.37 -6.86 2.02
CA TYR A 215 12.88 -7.36 0.74
C TYR A 215 11.83 -6.40 0.17
N LEU A 216 12.19 -5.67 -0.88
CA LEU A 216 11.27 -4.75 -1.54
C LEU A 216 10.07 -5.50 -2.12
N LEU A 217 8.87 -4.97 -1.89
CA LEU A 217 7.62 -5.51 -2.43
C LEU A 217 7.64 -5.51 -3.96
N ARG A 218 8.24 -4.48 -4.56
CA ARG A 218 8.47 -4.41 -6.00
C ARG A 218 9.33 -5.56 -6.50
N ASP A 219 10.43 -5.86 -5.81
CA ASP A 219 11.33 -6.94 -6.21
C ASP A 219 10.62 -8.29 -6.11
N ALA A 220 9.81 -8.49 -5.07
CA ALA A 220 8.93 -9.66 -4.96
C ALA A 220 8.01 -9.80 -6.17
N LEU A 221 7.36 -8.73 -6.61
CA LEU A 221 6.50 -8.78 -7.80
C LEU A 221 7.31 -9.04 -9.08
N ILE A 222 8.47 -8.40 -9.27
CA ILE A 222 9.35 -8.64 -10.43
C ILE A 222 9.81 -10.10 -10.49
N GLU A 223 10.25 -10.65 -9.36
CA GLU A 223 10.63 -12.06 -9.25
C GLU A 223 9.45 -12.99 -9.54
N PHE A 224 8.27 -12.69 -9.00
CA PHE A 224 7.07 -13.50 -9.26
C PHE A 224 6.67 -13.52 -10.74
N VAL A 225 6.68 -12.38 -11.42
CA VAL A 225 6.42 -12.33 -12.87
C VAL A 225 7.50 -13.09 -13.64
N SER A 226 8.76 -12.94 -13.24
CA SER A 226 9.87 -13.66 -13.86
C SER A 226 9.74 -15.18 -13.68
N ASP A 227 9.18 -15.65 -12.56
CA ASP A 227 8.96 -17.07 -12.29
C ASP A 227 7.90 -17.68 -13.22
N PHE A 228 6.87 -16.93 -13.61
CA PHE A 228 5.93 -17.35 -14.66
C PHE A 228 6.62 -17.49 -16.02
N THR A 229 7.42 -16.49 -16.39
CA THR A 229 8.16 -16.47 -17.66
C THR A 229 9.15 -17.63 -17.75
N ARG A 230 9.87 -17.94 -16.67
CA ARG A 230 10.78 -19.10 -16.60
C ARG A 230 10.05 -20.43 -16.77
N GLN A 231 8.76 -20.49 -16.44
CA GLN A 231 7.89 -21.66 -16.68
C GLN A 231 7.23 -21.64 -18.06
N GLY A 232 7.51 -20.64 -18.91
CA GLY A 232 6.84 -20.46 -20.19
C GLY A 232 5.36 -20.10 -20.08
N LYS A 233 4.91 -19.59 -18.93
CA LYS A 233 3.51 -19.27 -18.65
C LYS A 233 3.26 -17.76 -18.72
N PRO A 234 2.09 -17.33 -19.23
CA PRO A 234 1.64 -15.96 -19.11
C PRO A 234 1.28 -15.62 -17.66
N LEU A 235 1.48 -14.37 -17.26
CA LEU A 235 0.92 -13.83 -16.02
C LEU A 235 -0.56 -13.49 -16.24
N ASP A 236 -1.40 -14.53 -16.20
CA ASP A 236 -2.85 -14.38 -16.34
C ASP A 236 -3.53 -14.67 -15.00
N TYR A 237 -4.27 -13.67 -14.51
CA TYR A 237 -5.06 -13.76 -13.29
C TYR A 237 -6.49 -13.30 -13.54
N SER A 238 -7.44 -13.97 -12.90
CA SER A 238 -8.86 -13.66 -13.00
C SER A 238 -9.48 -13.58 -11.59
N ILE A 239 -10.75 -13.18 -11.53
CA ILE A 239 -11.52 -13.13 -10.28
C ILE A 239 -11.89 -14.56 -9.88
N GLU A 240 -11.61 -14.92 -8.63
CA GLU A 240 -11.82 -16.26 -8.07
C GLU A 240 -12.89 -16.27 -6.96
N LYS A 241 -13.53 -15.12 -6.70
CA LYS A 241 -14.47 -14.92 -5.60
C LYS A 241 -13.80 -15.11 -4.23
N ARG A 242 -12.61 -14.54 -4.08
CA ARG A 242 -11.88 -14.42 -2.81
C ARG A 242 -12.53 -13.37 -1.90
N VAL A 243 -13.03 -12.27 -2.47
CA VAL A 243 -13.72 -11.21 -1.72
C VAL A 243 -14.99 -10.84 -2.48
N VAL A 244 -16.15 -11.01 -1.84
CA VAL A 244 -17.45 -10.76 -2.49
C VAL A 244 -18.34 -9.88 -1.62
N ASN A 245 -19.13 -9.01 -2.24
CA ASN A 245 -20.20 -8.31 -1.55
C ASN A 245 -21.42 -9.23 -1.47
N VAL A 246 -22.06 -9.29 -0.30
CA VAL A 246 -23.32 -10.00 -0.10
C VAL A 246 -24.36 -9.05 0.49
N ASN A 247 -25.62 -9.33 0.20
CA ASN A 247 -26.76 -8.63 0.77
C ASN A 247 -27.03 -9.08 2.22
#